data_AF-A0A0F2NI33-F1
#
_entry.id   AF-A0A0F2NI33-F1
#
_cell.length_a   1.000
_cell.length_b   1.000
_cell.length_c   1.000
_cell.angle_alpha   90.00
_cell.angle_beta   90.00
_cell.angle_gamma   90.00
#
_symmetry.space_group_name_H-M   'P 1'
#
loop_
_entity.id
_entity.type
_entity.pdbx_description
1 polymer ?
#
loop_
_entity_poly.entity_id
_entity_poly.type
_entity_poly.pdbx_seq_one_letter_code
_entity_poly.pdbx_strand_id
1 'polypeptide(L)'
;MKKILGGWQKMAISEKVKEILKSDSRLNVYSTSSKDGTPNIAVIGSTTLLEDGTLIIALGDNRTYANLKENPCAVCLVKIEGTKGLQMEGCRLNLKVKSVLDGGEVYDNFIAKLRKKIGSAADILKHVVIFEIAKARPVVDMGQGI
;
A
#
# COMPACT_ATOMS: atom_id res chain seq x y z
N MET A 1 33.19 -3.49 10.39
CA MET A 1 31.94 -2.70 10.41
C MET A 1 31.00 -3.29 9.36
N LYS A 2 29.82 -3.79 9.77
CA LYS A 2 28.90 -4.58 8.93
C LYS A 2 28.37 -3.77 7.73
N LYS A 3 28.57 -4.29 6.51
CA LYS A 3 27.78 -3.92 5.33
C LYS A 3 26.35 -4.46 5.54
N ILE A 4 25.41 -3.60 5.90
CA ILE A 4 23.97 -3.90 5.83
C ILE A 4 23.35 -2.89 4.85
N LEU A 5 23.62 -3.09 3.56
CA LEU A 5 22.79 -2.50 2.51
C LEU A 5 22.23 -3.69 1.73
N GLY A 6 21.27 -4.37 2.35
CA GLY A 6 20.42 -5.34 1.66
C GLY A 6 19.56 -4.56 0.69
N GLY A 7 19.93 -4.62 -0.60
CA GLY A 7 19.08 -4.13 -1.68
C GLY A 7 17.72 -4.82 -1.59
N TRP A 8 16.65 -4.02 -1.58
CA TRP A 8 15.30 -4.54 -1.60
C TRP A 8 15.06 -5.05 -3.03
N GLN A 9 14.97 -6.37 -3.20
CA GLN A 9 14.67 -6.98 -4.49
C GLN A 9 13.16 -7.11 -4.66
N LYS A 10 12.63 -6.70 -5.81
CA LYS A 10 11.22 -6.95 -6.19
C LYS A 10 10.96 -8.45 -6.09
N MET A 11 9.95 -8.84 -5.31
CA MET A 11 9.53 -10.24 -5.17
C MET A 11 8.22 -10.48 -5.92
N ALA A 12 8.09 -11.68 -6.50
CA ALA A 12 6.79 -12.19 -6.90
C ALA A 12 5.96 -12.46 -5.63
N ILE A 13 4.78 -11.85 -5.53
CA ILE A 13 3.85 -12.10 -4.42
C ILE A 13 3.08 -13.40 -4.66
N SER A 14 2.82 -14.15 -3.60
CA SER A 14 2.07 -15.42 -3.66
C SER A 14 0.63 -15.20 -4.13
N GLU A 15 0.01 -16.24 -4.71
CA GLU A 15 -1.41 -16.17 -5.13
C GLU A 15 -2.32 -15.79 -3.95
N LYS A 16 -2.03 -16.28 -2.75
CA LYS A 16 -2.78 -15.91 -1.54
C LYS A 16 -2.75 -14.41 -1.26
N VAL A 17 -1.59 -13.76 -1.42
CA VAL A 17 -1.48 -12.30 -1.28
C VAL A 17 -2.29 -11.58 -2.36
N LYS A 18 -2.28 -12.08 -3.60
CA LYS A 18 -3.10 -11.52 -4.69
C LYS A 18 -4.59 -11.63 -4.41
N GLU A 19 -5.05 -12.77 -3.89
CA GLU A 19 -6.45 -12.98 -3.47
C GLU A 19 -6.85 -11.98 -2.39
N ILE A 20 -6.01 -11.83 -1.34
CA ILE A 20 -6.24 -10.87 -0.26
C ILE A 20 -6.36 -9.44 -0.81
N LEU A 21 -5.47 -9.05 -1.72
CA LEU A 21 -5.45 -7.73 -2.36
C LEU A 21 -6.56 -7.52 -3.40
N LYS A 22 -7.31 -8.56 -3.76
CA LYS A 22 -8.50 -8.46 -4.63
C LYS A 22 -9.81 -8.44 -3.83
N SER A 23 -9.80 -8.85 -2.56
CA SER A 23 -10.99 -8.87 -1.70
C SER A 23 -11.58 -7.48 -1.46
N ASP A 24 -12.88 -7.30 -1.73
CA ASP A 24 -13.58 -6.02 -1.52
C ASP A 24 -13.82 -5.68 -0.03
N SER A 25 -13.76 -6.66 0.87
CA SER A 25 -13.94 -6.47 2.31
C SER A 25 -12.65 -6.08 3.05
N ARG A 26 -11.57 -5.80 2.31
CA ARG A 26 -10.27 -5.47 2.90
C ARG A 26 -10.20 -4.02 3.39
N LEU A 27 -9.61 -3.84 4.57
CA LEU A 27 -9.15 -2.56 5.12
C LEU A 27 -7.64 -2.46 4.91
N ASN A 28 -7.18 -1.37 4.29
CA ASN A 28 -5.75 -1.14 4.05
C ASN A 28 -5.28 -0.01 4.95
N VAL A 29 -4.36 -0.32 5.85
CA VAL A 29 -3.81 0.60 6.84
C VAL A 29 -2.33 0.80 6.57
N TYR A 30 -1.95 2.02 6.20
CA TYR A 30 -0.58 2.39 5.85
C TYR A 30 0.10 3.05 7.04
N SER A 31 1.19 2.44 7.49
CA SER A 31 2.16 3.05 8.37
C SER A 31 3.28 3.67 7.55
N THR A 32 3.55 4.94 7.80
CA THR A 32 4.65 5.72 7.22
C THR A 32 5.41 6.42 8.33
N SER A 33 6.60 6.93 8.06
CA SER A 33 7.29 7.81 8.98
C SER A 33 8.00 8.92 8.22
N SER A 34 8.13 10.07 8.87
CA SER A 34 9.03 11.12 8.43
C SER A 34 10.51 10.66 8.46
N LYS A 35 11.40 11.47 7.90
CA LYS A 35 12.85 11.25 7.86
C LYS A 35 13.50 11.20 9.25
N ASP A 36 12.89 11.87 10.23
CA ASP A 36 13.31 11.87 11.63
C ASP A 36 12.73 10.72 12.45
N GLY A 37 11.87 9.89 11.84
CA GLY A 37 11.28 8.72 12.47
C GLY A 37 9.92 8.96 13.13
N THR A 38 9.32 10.15 13.03
CA THR A 38 7.96 10.39 13.54
C THR A 38 6.94 9.51 12.81
N PRO A 39 6.22 8.61 13.51
CA PRO A 39 5.32 7.66 12.87
C PRO A 39 3.98 8.30 12.48
N ASN A 40 3.35 7.75 11.46
CA ASN A 40 2.01 8.11 11.01
C ASN A 40 1.27 6.85 10.53
N ILE A 41 -0.05 6.83 10.70
CA ILE A 41 -0.92 5.76 10.21
C ILE A 41 -2.16 6.34 9.55
N ALA A 42 -2.60 5.75 8.43
CA ALA A 42 -3.81 6.17 7.73
C ALA A 42 -4.51 4.99 7.03
N VAL A 43 -5.84 5.04 6.96
CA VAL A 43 -6.63 4.13 6.13
C VAL A 43 -6.64 4.63 4.69
N ILE A 44 -6.27 3.76 3.73
CA ILE A 44 -6.16 4.13 2.30
C ILE A 44 -7.07 3.24 1.46
N GLY A 45 -8.27 3.76 1.14
CA GLY A 45 -9.30 3.04 0.38
C GLY A 45 -9.02 2.89 -1.12
N SER A 46 -8.07 3.64 -1.67
CA SER A 46 -7.70 3.59 -3.10
C SER A 46 -6.75 2.43 -3.46
N THR A 47 -6.27 1.66 -2.47
CA THR A 47 -5.27 0.60 -2.67
C THR A 47 -5.69 -0.43 -3.71
N THR A 48 -4.96 -0.48 -4.81
CA THR A 48 -5.22 -1.38 -5.94
C THR A 48 -3.95 -2.12 -6.33
N LEU A 49 -4.05 -3.43 -6.59
CA LEU A 49 -2.97 -4.24 -7.15
C LEU A 49 -3.00 -4.15 -8.68
N LEU A 50 -1.88 -3.79 -9.28
CA LEU A 50 -1.69 -3.77 -10.73
C LEU A 50 -1.23 -5.14 -11.25
N GLU A 51 -1.43 -5.36 -12.55
CA GLU A 51 -1.07 -6.62 -13.23
C GLU A 51 0.43 -6.95 -13.13
N ASP A 52 1.29 -5.93 -13.08
CA ASP A 52 2.74 -6.07 -12.96
C ASP A 52 3.24 -6.38 -11.53
N GLY A 53 2.30 -6.55 -10.59
CA GLY A 53 2.54 -6.86 -9.18
C GLY A 53 2.85 -5.65 -8.30
N THR A 54 2.71 -4.42 -8.80
CA THR A 54 2.86 -3.20 -7.99
C THR A 54 1.55 -2.78 -7.33
N LEU A 55 1.64 -2.00 -6.24
CA LEU A 55 0.47 -1.37 -5.63
C LEU A 55 0.37 0.08 -6.06
N ILE A 56 -0.85 0.54 -6.34
CA ILE A 56 -1.15 1.93 -6.64
C ILE A 56 -2.13 2.49 -5.61
N ILE A 57 -1.86 3.71 -5.12
CA ILE A 57 -2.76 4.49 -4.27
C ILE A 57 -2.86 5.91 -4.79
N ALA A 58 -3.92 6.59 -4.40
CA ALA A 58 -4.09 8.03 -4.61
C ALA A 58 -4.16 8.75 -3.26
N LEU A 59 -3.46 9.89 -3.17
CA LEU A 59 -3.34 10.73 -1.98
C LEU A 59 -3.57 12.20 -2.34
N GLY A 60 -4.10 12.97 -1.40
CA GLY A 60 -4.02 14.44 -1.44
C GLY A 60 -2.76 14.96 -0.73
N ASP A 61 -2.72 16.27 -0.49
CA ASP A 61 -1.69 16.93 0.33
C ASP A 61 -1.84 16.58 1.83
N ASN A 62 -1.46 15.36 2.21
CA ASN A 62 -1.62 14.86 3.57
C ASN A 62 -0.30 14.38 4.18
N ARG A 63 -0.32 14.02 5.47
CA ARG A 63 0.86 13.57 6.22
C ARG A 63 1.48 12.30 5.64
N THR A 64 0.67 11.37 5.13
CA THR A 64 1.17 10.16 4.45
C THR A 64 2.00 10.54 3.23
N TYR A 65 1.50 11.43 2.37
CA TYR A 65 2.25 11.88 1.19
C TYR A 65 3.50 12.68 1.59
N ALA A 66 3.40 13.59 2.57
CA ALA A 66 4.54 14.34 3.08
C ALA A 66 5.66 13.41 3.58
N ASN A 67 5.31 12.37 4.34
CA ASN A 67 6.26 11.36 4.81
C ASN A 67 6.90 10.59 3.63
N LEU A 68 6.09 10.15 2.66
CA LEU A 68 6.59 9.36 1.51
C LEU A 68 7.56 10.13 0.61
N LYS A 69 7.46 11.46 0.56
CA LYS A 69 8.40 12.31 -0.19
C LYS A 69 9.81 12.30 0.41
N GLU A 70 9.93 12.21 1.72
CA GLU A 70 11.23 12.24 2.42
C GLU A 70 11.72 10.86 2.86
N ASN A 71 10.81 9.91 3.03
CA ASN A 71 11.08 8.52 3.36
C ASN A 71 10.19 7.60 2.49
N PRO A 72 10.75 6.97 1.44
CA PRO A 72 9.96 6.21 0.48
C PRO A 72 9.48 4.84 1.00
N CYS A 73 9.65 4.54 2.28
CA CYS A 73 9.27 3.26 2.88
C CYS A 73 7.89 3.34 3.54
N ALA A 74 7.09 2.30 3.36
CA ALA A 74 5.82 2.13 4.06
C ALA A 74 5.60 0.67 4.48
N VAL A 75 4.71 0.47 5.44
CA VAL A 75 4.13 -0.84 5.73
C VAL A 75 2.62 -0.74 5.58
N CYS A 76 2.02 -1.61 4.77
CA CYS A 76 0.58 -1.73 4.64
C CYS A 76 0.11 -2.99 5.37
N LEU A 77 -0.73 -2.84 6.39
CA LEU A 77 -1.55 -3.92 6.91
C LEU A 77 -2.82 -4.00 6.05
N VAL A 78 -2.99 -5.12 5.36
CA VAL A 78 -4.24 -5.48 4.69
C VAL A 78 -4.98 -6.41 5.62
N LYS A 79 -6.11 -5.97 6.17
CA LYS A 79 -6.95 -6.76 7.07
C LYS A 79 -8.25 -7.07 6.36
N ILE A 80 -8.65 -8.33 6.33
CA ILE A 80 -10.00 -8.76 6.00
C ILE A 80 -10.72 -9.01 7.33
N GLU A 81 -11.93 -8.50 7.49
CA GLU A 81 -12.71 -8.80 8.69
C GLU A 81 -13.05 -10.30 8.72
N GLY A 82 -12.44 -11.00 9.68
CA GLY A 82 -12.81 -12.37 10.02
C GLY A 82 -14.00 -12.39 10.98
N THR A 83 -14.70 -13.50 11.04
CA THR A 83 -15.89 -13.64 11.90
C THR A 83 -15.54 -13.91 13.37
N LYS A 84 -14.33 -14.39 13.71
CA LYS A 84 -13.92 -14.73 15.10
C LYS A 84 -12.40 -14.67 15.37
N GLY A 85 -11.99 -14.02 16.48
CA GLY A 85 -10.71 -14.26 17.19
C GLY A 85 -9.42 -14.30 16.34
N LEU A 86 -8.57 -15.32 16.58
CA LEU A 86 -7.28 -15.55 15.91
C LEU A 86 -7.37 -15.82 14.39
N GLN A 87 -8.57 -15.82 13.81
CA GLN A 87 -8.82 -16.05 12.38
C GLN A 87 -8.72 -14.75 11.56
N MET A 88 -7.88 -13.80 11.99
CA MET A 88 -7.66 -12.58 11.22
C MET A 88 -7.00 -12.93 9.90
N GLU A 89 -7.74 -12.75 8.81
CA GLU A 89 -7.26 -12.90 7.45
C GLU A 89 -6.62 -11.60 6.96
N GLY A 90 -5.57 -11.73 6.16
CA GLY A 90 -4.86 -10.59 5.62
C GLY A 90 -3.36 -10.82 5.49
N CYS A 91 -2.64 -9.73 5.29
CA CYS A 91 -1.19 -9.74 5.22
C CYS A 91 -0.59 -8.38 5.61
N ARG A 92 0.70 -8.38 5.93
CA ARG A 92 1.52 -7.17 6.04
C ARG A 92 2.43 -7.08 4.84
N LEU A 93 2.45 -5.92 4.20
CA LEU A 93 3.29 -5.64 3.03
C LEU A 93 4.32 -4.58 3.40
N ASN A 94 5.60 -4.88 3.24
CA ASN A 94 6.65 -3.88 3.24
C ASN A 94 6.76 -3.31 1.83
N LEU A 95 6.60 -2.00 1.73
CA LEU A 95 6.46 -1.29 0.47
C LEU A 95 7.56 -0.25 0.32
N LYS A 96 7.97 -0.03 -0.92
CA LYS A 96 8.86 1.08 -1.27
C LYS A 96 8.28 1.84 -2.46
N VAL A 97 8.26 3.17 -2.38
CA VAL A 97 7.81 4.02 -3.48
C VAL A 97 8.68 3.74 -4.70
N LYS A 98 8.03 3.34 -5.80
CA LYS A 98 8.62 3.17 -7.12
C LYS A 98 8.59 4.49 -7.89
N SER A 99 7.44 5.16 -7.86
CA SER A 99 7.21 6.42 -8.56
C SER A 99 6.02 7.17 -7.96
N VAL A 100 6.01 8.47 -8.18
CA VAL A 100 4.89 9.37 -7.89
C VAL A 100 4.50 10.04 -9.19
N LEU A 101 3.21 10.05 -9.50
CA LEU A 101 2.62 10.67 -10.67
C LEU A 101 1.66 11.76 -10.23
N ASP A 102 1.82 12.96 -10.78
CA ASP A 102 0.95 14.11 -10.55
C ASP A 102 0.14 14.49 -11.82
N GLY A 103 0.17 13.60 -12.82
CA GLY A 103 -0.48 13.75 -14.12
C GLY A 103 -0.09 12.64 -15.10
N GLY A 104 -0.73 12.62 -16.27
CA GLY A 104 -0.48 11.64 -17.35
C GLY A 104 -1.44 10.46 -17.33
N GLU A 105 -1.38 9.62 -18.37
CA GLU A 105 -2.42 8.62 -18.67
C GLU A 105 -2.74 7.68 -17.49
N VAL A 106 -1.73 7.14 -16.81
CA VAL A 106 -1.92 6.25 -15.65
C VAL A 106 -2.61 6.99 -14.49
N TYR A 107 -2.21 8.23 -14.24
CA TYR A 107 -2.81 9.09 -13.22
C TYR A 107 -4.28 9.38 -13.58
N ASP A 108 -4.53 9.87 -14.79
CA ASP A 108 -5.85 10.29 -15.26
C ASP A 108 -6.84 9.12 -15.22
N ASN A 109 -6.42 7.97 -15.72
CA ASN A 109 -7.23 6.74 -15.72
C ASN A 109 -7.55 6.27 -14.30
N PHE A 110 -6.58 6.33 -13.38
CA PHE A 110 -6.79 5.89 -12.00
C PHE A 110 -7.70 6.84 -11.23
N ILE A 111 -7.48 8.15 -11.33
CA ILE A 111 -8.35 9.16 -10.71
C ILE A 111 -9.77 9.09 -11.28
N ALA A 112 -9.93 8.89 -12.59
CA ALA A 112 -11.24 8.70 -13.20
C ALA A 112 -11.97 7.46 -12.67
N LYS A 113 -11.27 6.33 -12.47
CA LYS A 113 -11.83 5.13 -11.82
C LYS A 113 -12.28 5.41 -10.39
N LEU A 114 -11.47 6.14 -9.61
CA LEU A 114 -11.84 6.50 -8.24
C LEU A 114 -13.04 7.46 -8.22
N ARG A 115 -13.08 8.47 -9.09
CA ARG A 115 -14.21 9.40 -9.21
C ARG A 115 -15.53 8.68 -9.50
N LYS A 116 -15.51 7.62 -10.33
CA LYS A 116 -16.70 6.76 -10.55
C LYS A 116 -17.18 6.05 -9.27
N LYS A 117 -16.27 5.75 -8.33
CA LYS A 117 -16.58 5.02 -7.08
C LYS A 117 -16.96 5.95 -5.92
N ILE A 118 -16.31 7.11 -5.79
CA ILE A 118 -16.45 8.00 -4.62
C ILE A 118 -16.94 9.42 -4.96
N GLY A 119 -17.26 9.69 -6.22
CA GLY A 119 -17.75 11.00 -6.66
C GLY A 119 -16.72 12.11 -6.50
N SER A 120 -17.19 13.32 -6.14
CA SER A 120 -16.35 14.52 -5.96
C SER A 120 -15.31 14.41 -4.84
N ALA A 121 -15.42 13.41 -3.95
CA ALA A 121 -14.36 13.11 -2.99
C ALA A 121 -13.04 12.71 -3.66
N ALA A 122 -13.05 12.34 -4.95
CA ALA A 122 -11.82 12.12 -5.71
C ALA A 122 -11.05 13.42 -6.03
N ASP A 123 -11.69 14.60 -5.93
CA ASP A 123 -11.10 15.87 -6.36
C ASP A 123 -9.99 16.36 -5.42
N ILE A 124 -9.94 15.83 -4.20
CA ILE A 124 -8.85 16.09 -3.25
C ILE A 124 -7.59 15.26 -3.52
N LEU A 125 -7.68 14.27 -4.41
CA LEU A 125 -6.57 13.37 -4.74
C LEU A 125 -5.69 14.01 -5.82
N LYS A 126 -4.43 14.23 -5.48
CA LYS A 126 -3.47 14.99 -6.31
C LYS A 126 -2.26 14.17 -6.73
N HIS A 127 -1.97 13.10 -5.99
CA HIS A 127 -0.76 12.31 -6.14
C HIS A 127 -1.12 10.84 -6.27
N VAL A 128 -0.65 10.21 -7.34
CA VAL A 128 -0.73 8.77 -7.52
C VAL A 128 0.62 8.15 -7.19
N VAL A 129 0.66 7.35 -6.14
CA VAL A 129 1.88 6.72 -5.65
C VAL A 129 1.86 5.25 -6.04
N ILE A 130 2.91 4.80 -6.72
CA ILE A 130 3.11 3.40 -7.11
C ILE A 130 4.21 2.83 -6.21
N PHE A 131 3.95 1.66 -5.62
CA PHE A 131 4.87 0.95 -4.75
C PHE A 131 5.32 -0.38 -5.35
N GLU A 132 6.58 -0.71 -5.12
CA GLU A 132 7.04 -2.10 -5.16
C GLU A 132 6.71 -2.79 -3.84
N ILE A 133 6.24 -4.04 -3.94
CA ILE A 133 6.08 -4.92 -2.78
C ILE A 133 7.40 -5.62 -2.56
N ALA A 134 8.08 -5.26 -1.48
CA ALA A 134 9.40 -5.77 -1.18
C ALA A 134 9.37 -6.99 -0.27
N LYS A 135 8.34 -7.12 0.57
CA LYS A 135 8.09 -8.33 1.36
C LYS A 135 6.61 -8.44 1.72
N ALA A 136 6.06 -9.66 1.63
CA ALA A 136 4.77 -10.00 2.21
C ALA A 136 5.00 -10.87 3.46
N ARG A 137 4.14 -10.69 4.47
CA ARG A 137 4.14 -11.45 5.72
C ARG A 137 2.72 -11.73 6.18
N PRO A 138 2.50 -12.79 6.95
CA PRO A 138 1.22 -13.01 7.64
C PRO A 138 0.89 -11.85 8.59
N VAL A 139 -0.39 -11.66 8.93
CA VAL A 139 -0.83 -10.59 9.86
C VAL A 139 -0.14 -10.75 11.20
N VAL A 140 -0.12 -11.98 11.70
CA VAL A 140 0.64 -12.42 12.88
C VAL A 140 1.72 -13.36 12.39
N ASP A 141 2.93 -13.32 12.96
CA ASP A 141 4.07 -14.18 12.59
C ASP A 141 3.85 -15.65 13.03
N MET A 142 2.76 -16.27 12.56
CA MET A 142 2.30 -17.63 12.87
C MET A 142 1.89 -18.35 11.57
N GLY A 143 2.85 -18.73 10.74
CA GLY A 143 2.66 -19.76 9.69
C GLY A 143 1.43 -19.68 8.79
N GLN A 144 0.90 -18.48 8.46
CA GLN A 144 -0.39 -18.33 7.75
C GLN A 144 -0.29 -18.47 6.20
N GLY A 145 0.77 -19.09 5.69
CA GLY A 145 0.92 -19.38 4.25
C GLY A 145 1.05 -18.16 3.34
N ILE A 146 1.62 -17.05 3.84
CA ILE A 146 1.90 -15.81 3.07
C ILE A 146 3.28 -15.85 2.43
#